data_AF-S4RSQ0-F1
#
_entry.id   AF-S4RSQ0-F1
#
_cell.length_a   1.000
_cell.length_b   1.000
_cell.length_c   1.000
_cell.angle_alpha   90.00
_cell.angle_beta   90.00
_cell.angle_gamma   90.00
#
_symmetry.space_group_name_H-M   'P 1'
#
loop_
_entity.id
_entity.type
_entity.pdbx_description
1 polymer ?
#
loop_
_entity_poly.entity_id
_entity_poly.type
_entity_poly.pdbx_seq_one_letter_code
_entity_poly.pdbx_strand_id
1 'polypeptide(L)'
;RKTKQMDADGLPVLYHCTQLGCEKVYRVKEYLTNHVKAVHGDRKLVCGMQGCGKRFVLPRHLKKHQLLHSDERNFVCETCGASFKSKKNLLIHLRIHTGEKPLQCELCGYRCRQKASLNWHMRKHNIELSFSFACDLCGKRFEKSDNLRCHQLKSHPDREPG
;
A
#
# COMPACT_ATOMS: atom_id res chain seq x y z
N ARG A 1 -10.35 -22.20 -12.41
CA ARG A 1 -11.26 -21.03 -12.35
C ARG A 1 -12.18 -21.27 -11.15
N LYS A 2 -12.18 -20.45 -10.08
CA LYS A 2 -13.06 -20.69 -8.92
C LYS A 2 -14.50 -20.31 -9.33
N THR A 3 -15.39 -21.29 -9.38
CA THR A 3 -16.76 -21.14 -9.89
C THR A 3 -17.67 -20.51 -8.83
N LYS A 4 -18.54 -19.60 -9.28
CA LYS A 4 -19.64 -19.07 -8.46
C LYS A 4 -20.72 -20.14 -8.43
N GLN A 5 -21.26 -20.43 -7.25
CA GLN A 5 -22.37 -21.38 -7.12
C GLN A 5 -23.67 -20.63 -7.44
N MET A 6 -24.55 -21.26 -8.21
CA MET A 6 -25.91 -20.79 -8.44
C MET A 6 -26.89 -21.64 -7.61
N ASP A 7 -28.02 -21.08 -7.20
CA ASP A 7 -29.12 -21.81 -6.60
C ASP A 7 -30.03 -22.45 -7.67
N ALA A 8 -31.12 -23.10 -7.22
CA ALA A 8 -32.07 -23.80 -8.09
C ALA A 8 -32.79 -22.87 -9.07
N ASP A 9 -32.87 -21.57 -8.74
CA ASP A 9 -33.50 -20.53 -9.56
C ASP A 9 -32.48 -19.80 -10.47
N GLY A 10 -31.22 -20.23 -10.45
CA GLY A 10 -30.14 -19.67 -11.27
C GLY A 10 -29.53 -18.37 -10.72
N LEU A 11 -29.85 -17.97 -9.49
CA LEU A 11 -29.28 -16.80 -8.84
C LEU A 11 -27.94 -17.13 -8.16
N PRO A 12 -27.00 -16.18 -8.10
CA PRO A 12 -25.69 -16.41 -7.51
C PRO A 12 -25.80 -16.53 -5.99
N VAL A 13 -25.41 -17.70 -5.46
CA VAL A 13 -25.36 -17.94 -4.02
C VAL A 13 -24.38 -16.97 -3.36
N LEU A 14 -24.88 -16.25 -2.36
CA LEU A 14 -24.11 -15.31 -1.55
C LEU A 14 -23.71 -15.96 -0.22
N TYR A 15 -22.44 -15.83 0.15
CA TYR A 15 -21.89 -16.32 1.40
C TYR A 15 -21.55 -15.13 2.30
N HIS A 16 -22.31 -14.98 3.38
CA HIS A 16 -22.18 -13.90 4.34
C HIS A 16 -21.20 -14.29 5.45
N CYS A 17 -20.38 -13.33 5.92
CA CYS A 17 -19.60 -13.51 7.13
C CYS A 17 -20.54 -13.48 8.34
N THR A 18 -20.42 -14.47 9.22
CA THR A 18 -21.25 -14.62 10.41
C THR A 18 -20.62 -14.03 11.67
N GLN A 19 -19.45 -13.39 11.52
CA GLN A 19 -18.72 -12.80 12.65
C GLN A 19 -19.36 -11.46 13.02
N LEU A 20 -19.55 -11.24 14.33
CA LEU A 20 -20.24 -10.07 14.86
C LEU A 20 -19.62 -8.77 14.33
N GLY A 21 -20.45 -7.89 13.76
CA GLY A 21 -20.02 -6.63 13.16
C GLY A 21 -19.33 -6.74 11.80
N CYS A 22 -19.31 -7.91 11.16
CA CYS A 22 -18.74 -8.10 9.83
C CYS A 22 -19.80 -8.32 8.75
N GLU A 23 -20.04 -7.30 7.92
CA GLU A 23 -21.03 -7.33 6.84
C GLU A 23 -20.47 -7.82 5.49
N LYS A 24 -19.34 -8.55 5.50
CA LYS A 24 -18.68 -9.00 4.26
C LYS A 24 -19.43 -10.15 3.60
N VAL A 25 -19.68 -10.02 2.30
CA VAL A 25 -20.38 -11.00 1.46
C VAL A 25 -19.53 -11.42 0.27
N TYR A 26 -19.58 -12.71 -0.07
CA TYR A 26 -18.78 -13.31 -1.13
C TYR A 26 -19.65 -14.15 -2.05
N ARG A 27 -19.28 -14.25 -3.34
CA ARG A 27 -19.97 -15.11 -4.33
C ARG A 27 -19.30 -16.48 -4.51
N VAL A 28 -18.23 -16.72 -3.76
CA VAL A 28 -17.43 -17.95 -3.80
C VAL A 28 -17.10 -18.31 -2.36
N LYS A 29 -17.53 -19.52 -1.93
CA LYS A 29 -17.38 -20.00 -0.54
C LYS A 29 -15.95 -19.90 -0.03
N GLU A 30 -14.98 -20.29 -0.87
CA GLU A 30 -13.57 -20.26 -0.49
C GLU A 30 -13.05 -18.84 -0.19
N TYR A 31 -13.61 -17.80 -0.81
CA TYR A 31 -13.23 -16.42 -0.49
C TYR A 31 -13.75 -15.99 0.88
N LEU A 32 -14.97 -16.38 1.26
CA LEU A 32 -15.46 -16.18 2.61
C LEU A 32 -14.57 -16.92 3.62
N THR A 33 -14.23 -18.19 3.36
CA THR A 33 -13.34 -18.97 4.23
C THR A 33 -11.98 -18.30 4.41
N ASN A 34 -11.39 -17.78 3.31
CA ASN A 34 -10.14 -17.05 3.36
C ASN A 34 -10.26 -15.72 4.12
N HIS A 35 -11.38 -15.00 3.97
CA HIS A 35 -11.66 -13.78 4.72
C HIS A 35 -11.75 -14.06 6.22
N VAL A 36 -12.58 -15.03 6.64
CA VAL A 36 -12.73 -15.40 8.05
C VAL A 36 -11.38 -15.77 8.64
N LYS A 37 -10.59 -16.61 7.94
CA LYS A 37 -9.22 -16.93 8.36
C LYS A 37 -8.31 -15.72 8.41
N ALA A 38 -8.38 -14.77 7.47
CA ALA A 38 -7.43 -13.65 7.44
C ALA A 38 -7.77 -12.51 8.41
N VAL A 39 -9.06 -12.26 8.63
CA VAL A 39 -9.57 -11.09 9.36
C VAL A 39 -10.02 -11.45 10.76
N HIS A 40 -10.72 -12.58 10.92
CA HIS A 40 -11.31 -13.03 12.18
C HIS A 40 -10.56 -14.21 12.80
N GLY A 41 -9.56 -14.76 12.11
CA GLY A 41 -8.78 -15.87 12.63
C GLY A 41 -7.77 -15.39 13.69
N ASP A 42 -7.49 -16.27 14.65
CA ASP A 42 -6.59 -15.97 15.75
C ASP A 42 -5.12 -15.83 15.28
N ARG A 43 -4.45 -14.77 15.72
CA ARG A 43 -3.05 -14.45 15.39
C ARG A 43 -2.11 -15.26 16.28
N LYS A 44 -2.16 -16.58 16.14
CA LYS A 44 -1.33 -17.53 16.92
C LYS A 44 0.12 -17.61 16.46
N LEU A 45 0.39 -17.28 15.18
CA LEU A 45 1.72 -17.45 14.61
C LEU A 45 2.57 -16.23 14.93
N VAL A 46 3.64 -16.41 15.70
CA VAL A 46 4.53 -15.33 16.14
C VAL A 46 5.84 -15.40 15.36
N CYS A 47 6.38 -14.24 15.00
CA CYS A 47 7.73 -14.16 14.45
C CYS A 47 8.76 -14.44 15.55
N GLY A 48 9.56 -15.50 15.36
CA GLY A 48 10.61 -15.89 16.32
C GLY A 48 11.88 -15.04 16.30
N MET A 49 11.95 -13.98 15.47
CA MET A 49 13.08 -13.05 15.49
C MET A 49 13.04 -12.16 16.74
N GLN A 50 14.16 -12.08 17.44
CA GLN A 50 14.31 -11.27 18.65
C GLN A 50 13.93 -9.81 18.37
N GLY A 51 13.10 -9.22 19.23
CA GLY A 51 12.62 -7.83 19.07
C GLY A 51 11.55 -7.61 18.00
N CYS A 52 11.11 -8.63 17.24
CA CYS A 52 10.08 -8.43 16.22
C CYS A 52 8.65 -8.43 16.79
N GLY A 53 8.28 -9.45 17.58
CA GLY A 53 6.96 -9.57 18.23
C GLY A 53 5.74 -9.65 17.30
N LYS A 54 5.91 -9.63 15.96
CA LYS A 54 4.79 -9.59 15.02
C LYS A 54 4.03 -10.92 14.97
N ARG A 55 2.69 -10.81 14.96
CA ARG A 55 1.77 -11.95 14.98
C ARG A 55 0.96 -12.04 13.68
N PHE A 56 0.72 -13.25 13.21
CA PHE A 56 0.08 -13.57 11.95
C PHE A 56 -0.96 -14.66 12.12
N VAL A 57 -1.99 -14.63 11.27
CA VAL A 57 -3.01 -15.68 11.26
C VAL A 57 -2.63 -16.84 10.32
N LEU A 58 -1.91 -16.54 9.24
CA LEU A 58 -1.63 -17.49 8.17
C LEU A 58 -0.13 -17.77 8.04
N PRO A 59 0.32 -19.04 7.94
CA PRO A 59 1.74 -19.39 7.85
C PRO A 59 2.45 -18.75 6.66
N ARG A 60 1.77 -18.65 5.50
CA ARG A 60 2.30 -17.97 4.31
C ARG A 60 2.61 -16.49 4.55
N HIS A 61 1.90 -15.81 5.45
CA HIS A 61 2.15 -14.42 5.78
C HIS A 61 3.33 -14.29 6.76
N LEU A 62 3.41 -15.18 7.76
CA LEU A 62 4.58 -15.26 8.63
C LEU A 62 5.86 -15.56 7.82
N LYS A 63 5.83 -16.55 6.92
CA LYS A 63 6.98 -16.89 6.06
C LYS A 63 7.41 -15.72 5.19
N LYS A 64 6.47 -15.01 4.56
CA LYS A 64 6.78 -13.78 3.80
C LYS A 64 7.35 -12.68 4.68
N HIS A 65 6.87 -12.55 5.91
CA HIS A 65 7.38 -11.57 6.85
C HIS A 65 8.81 -11.90 7.31
N GLN A 66 9.13 -13.18 7.53
CA GLN A 66 10.49 -13.62 7.89
C GLN A 66 11.52 -13.26 6.83
N LEU A 67 11.12 -13.22 5.54
CA LEU A 67 11.99 -12.73 4.45
C LEU A 67 12.34 -11.23 4.56
N LEU A 68 11.68 -10.46 5.43
CA LEU A 68 12.09 -9.09 5.70
C LEU A 68 13.31 -9.04 6.62
N HIS A 69 13.42 -10.01 7.53
CA HIS A 69 14.56 -10.16 8.43
C HIS A 69 15.75 -10.81 7.75
N SER A 70 15.50 -11.58 6.70
CA SER A 70 16.55 -12.09 5.84
C SER A 70 16.94 -11.05 4.77
N ASP A 71 18.24 -10.93 4.51
CA ASP A 71 18.76 -10.22 3.35
C ASP A 71 18.73 -11.06 2.06
N GLU A 72 18.14 -12.25 2.12
CA GLU A 72 17.90 -13.10 0.97
C GLU A 72 17.08 -12.38 -0.11
N ARG A 73 17.75 -12.12 -1.22
CA ARG A 73 17.19 -11.54 -2.43
C ARG A 73 17.16 -12.61 -3.51
N ASN A 74 16.20 -13.52 -3.39
CA ASN A 74 16.10 -14.74 -4.21
C ASN A 74 15.70 -14.50 -5.68
N PHE A 75 15.50 -13.24 -6.10
CA PHE A 75 15.13 -12.90 -7.47
C PHE A 75 16.19 -12.00 -8.07
N VAL A 76 17.01 -12.55 -8.96
CA VAL A 76 18.16 -11.85 -9.57
C VAL A 76 17.80 -11.40 -10.99
N CYS A 77 18.22 -10.20 -11.34
CA CYS A 77 18.20 -9.69 -12.71
C CYS A 77 19.40 -10.25 -13.46
N GLU A 78 19.17 -11.09 -14.47
CA GLU A 78 20.24 -11.69 -15.27
C GLU A 78 21.00 -10.65 -16.10
N THR A 79 20.40 -9.50 -16.40
CA THR A 79 21.03 -8.43 -17.19
C THR A 79 22.06 -7.61 -16.40
N CYS A 80 21.85 -7.38 -15.11
CA CYS A 80 22.73 -6.51 -14.30
C CYS A 80 23.11 -7.06 -12.92
N GLY A 81 22.71 -8.28 -12.58
CA GLY A 81 23.01 -8.93 -11.31
C GLY A 81 22.23 -8.38 -10.10
N ALA A 82 21.38 -7.35 -10.29
CA ALA A 82 20.61 -6.77 -9.20
C ALA A 82 19.64 -7.79 -8.60
N SER A 83 19.61 -7.89 -7.27
CA SER A 83 18.80 -8.88 -6.56
C SER A 83 17.62 -8.23 -5.81
N PHE A 84 16.49 -8.93 -5.74
CA PHE A 84 15.22 -8.43 -5.21
C PHE A 84 14.57 -9.42 -4.24
N LYS A 85 13.88 -8.90 -3.22
CA LYS A 85 13.14 -9.71 -2.24
C LYS A 85 11.85 -10.35 -2.81
N SER A 86 11.39 -9.93 -3.99
CA SER A 86 10.19 -10.51 -4.61
C SER A 86 10.23 -10.47 -6.14
N LYS A 87 9.60 -11.46 -6.78
CA LYS A 87 9.43 -11.52 -8.25
C LYS A 87 8.77 -10.26 -8.82
N LYS A 88 7.79 -9.69 -8.11
CA LYS A 88 7.12 -8.44 -8.54
C LYS A 88 8.12 -7.28 -8.65
N ASN A 89 9.04 -7.16 -7.70
CA ASN A 89 10.04 -6.10 -7.71
C ASN A 89 11.06 -6.31 -8.83
N LEU A 90 11.48 -7.54 -9.08
CA LEU A 90 12.31 -7.88 -10.24
C LEU A 90 11.62 -7.50 -11.56
N LEU A 91 10.35 -7.89 -11.76
CA LEU A 91 9.60 -7.53 -12.98
C LEU A 91 9.48 -6.02 -13.19
N ILE A 92 9.26 -5.26 -12.10
CA ILE A 92 9.23 -3.80 -12.16
C ILE A 92 10.62 -3.24 -12.52
N HIS A 93 11.69 -3.82 -11.96
CA HIS A 93 13.06 -3.43 -12.26
C HIS A 93 13.43 -3.70 -13.73
N LEU A 94 12.99 -4.82 -14.32
CA LEU A 94 13.27 -5.14 -15.72
C LEU A 94 12.77 -4.05 -16.69
N ARG A 95 11.76 -3.25 -16.30
CA ARG A 95 11.30 -2.08 -17.08
C ARG A 95 12.36 -0.98 -17.24
N ILE A 96 13.42 -1.01 -16.45
CA ILE A 96 14.55 -0.11 -16.62
C ILE A 96 15.35 -0.51 -17.86
N HIS A 97 15.55 -1.81 -18.07
CA HIS A 97 16.27 -2.34 -19.23
C HIS A 97 15.44 -2.24 -20.51
N THR A 98 14.13 -2.50 -20.44
CA THR A 98 13.26 -2.40 -21.63
C THR A 98 12.82 -0.97 -21.94
N GLY A 99 13.01 -0.03 -21.01
CA GLY A 99 12.49 1.34 -21.14
C GLY A 99 10.97 1.47 -20.99
N GLU A 100 10.25 0.38 -20.72
CA GLU A 100 8.78 0.36 -20.65
C GLU A 100 8.24 1.30 -19.56
N LYS A 101 7.38 2.24 -19.96
CA LYS A 101 6.68 3.16 -19.05
C LYS A 101 5.17 2.97 -19.23
N PRO A 102 4.57 1.94 -18.61
CA PRO A 102 3.18 1.56 -18.86
C PRO A 102 2.17 2.56 -18.29
N LEU A 103 2.59 3.41 -17.34
CA LEU A 103 1.71 4.34 -16.67
C LEU A 103 1.90 5.74 -17.26
N GLN A 104 0.79 6.40 -17.59
CA GLN A 104 0.76 7.74 -18.15
C GLN A 104 -0.10 8.65 -17.27
N CYS A 105 0.34 9.89 -17.09
CA CYS A 105 -0.45 10.97 -16.53
C CYS A 105 -1.41 11.49 -17.61
N GLU A 106 -2.70 11.49 -17.31
CA GLU A 106 -3.74 11.94 -18.24
C GLU A 106 -3.76 13.46 -18.41
N LEU A 107 -3.20 14.21 -17.45
CA LEU A 107 -3.20 15.68 -17.48
C LEU A 107 -2.07 16.27 -18.32
N CYS A 108 -0.89 15.64 -18.35
CA CYS A 108 0.28 16.18 -19.05
C CYS A 108 1.08 15.17 -19.87
N GLY A 109 0.58 13.93 -20.01
CA GLY A 109 1.24 12.89 -20.80
C GLY A 109 2.52 12.30 -20.18
N TYR A 110 2.94 12.73 -18.98
CA TYR A 110 4.11 12.18 -18.29
C TYR A 110 4.00 10.67 -18.10
N ARG A 111 5.03 9.91 -18.50
CA ARG A 111 5.04 8.44 -18.38
C ARG A 111 6.02 7.95 -17.33
N CYS A 112 5.67 6.90 -16.60
CA CYS A 112 6.52 6.30 -15.59
C CYS A 112 6.36 4.77 -15.48
N ARG A 113 7.31 4.13 -14.76
CA ARG A 113 7.40 2.67 -14.63
C ARG A 113 6.54 2.12 -13.49
N GLN A 114 6.21 2.95 -12.49
CA GLN A 114 5.64 2.54 -11.21
C GLN A 114 4.51 3.46 -10.75
N LYS A 115 3.48 2.88 -10.14
CA LYS A 115 2.29 3.63 -9.66
C LYS A 115 2.65 4.64 -8.58
N ALA A 116 3.62 4.34 -7.71
CA ALA A 116 4.09 5.28 -6.71
C ALA A 116 4.67 6.55 -7.34
N SER A 117 5.45 6.41 -8.43
CA SER A 117 5.98 7.54 -9.19
C SER A 117 4.87 8.36 -9.86
N LEU A 118 3.85 7.70 -10.43
CA LEU A 118 2.69 8.40 -11.00
C LEU A 118 1.93 9.16 -9.90
N ASN A 119 1.62 8.51 -8.78
CA ASN A 119 0.90 9.13 -7.67
C ASN A 119 1.65 10.35 -7.11
N TRP A 120 2.97 10.25 -6.95
CA TRP A 120 3.80 11.38 -6.55
C TRP A 120 3.77 12.50 -7.60
N HIS A 121 3.88 12.16 -8.88
CA HIS A 121 3.75 13.11 -9.96
C HIS A 121 2.39 13.82 -9.96
N MET A 122 1.29 13.10 -9.71
CA MET A 122 -0.06 13.68 -9.64
C MET A 122 -0.21 14.74 -8.54
N ARG A 123 0.60 14.69 -7.47
CA ARG A 123 0.61 15.75 -6.45
C ARG A 123 1.06 17.10 -6.99
N LYS A 124 1.84 17.12 -8.08
CA LYS A 124 2.26 18.37 -8.73
C LYS A 124 1.12 19.06 -9.48
N HIS A 125 0.12 18.30 -9.92
CA HIS A 125 -1.08 18.86 -10.56
C HIS A 125 -2.10 19.37 -9.54
N ASN A 126 -2.18 18.72 -8.38
CA ASN A 126 -3.11 19.09 -7.32
C ASN A 126 -2.43 19.99 -6.26
N ILE A 127 -2.11 21.23 -6.66
CA ILE A 127 -1.53 22.28 -5.80
C ILE A 127 -2.35 22.48 -4.51
N GLU A 128 -3.66 22.30 -4.58
CA GLU A 128 -4.57 22.45 -3.45
C GLU A 128 -4.34 21.42 -2.32
N LEU A 129 -3.86 20.21 -2.67
CA LEU A 129 -3.45 19.16 -1.73
C LEU A 129 -1.95 19.23 -1.41
N SER A 130 -1.13 19.80 -2.31
CA SER A 130 0.30 19.93 -2.06
C SER A 130 0.60 21.01 -1.05
N PHE A 131 -0.22 22.07 -0.95
CA PHE A 131 -0.06 23.14 0.05
C PHE A 131 -1.16 23.10 1.13
N SER A 132 -1.37 21.94 1.76
CA SER A 132 -2.42 21.76 2.78
C SER A 132 -2.18 22.55 4.07
N PHE A 133 -0.94 22.98 4.33
CA PHE A 133 -0.58 23.70 5.55
C PHE A 133 -0.63 25.20 5.31
N ALA A 134 -1.65 25.87 5.84
CA ALA A 134 -1.78 27.33 5.75
C ALA A 134 -1.33 28.00 7.05
N CYS A 135 -0.64 29.12 6.94
CA CYS A 135 -0.44 30.03 8.06
C CYS A 135 -1.77 30.70 8.38
N ASP A 136 -2.23 30.56 9.60
CA ASP A 136 -3.48 31.16 10.07
C ASP A 136 -3.38 32.67 10.30
N LEU A 137 -2.16 33.23 10.36
CA LEU A 137 -1.93 34.67 10.52
C LEU A 137 -1.88 35.43 9.20
N CYS A 138 -1.33 34.83 8.12
CA CYS A 138 -1.14 35.53 6.85
C CYS A 138 -1.68 34.77 5.62
N GLY A 139 -2.27 33.59 5.80
CA GLY A 139 -2.85 32.78 4.72
C GLY A 139 -1.84 32.11 3.78
N LYS A 140 -0.52 32.33 3.96
CA LYS A 140 0.51 31.67 3.13
C LYS A 140 0.44 30.16 3.27
N ARG A 141 0.52 29.44 2.16
CA ARG A 141 0.39 27.97 2.14
C ARG A 141 1.75 27.30 1.90
N PHE A 142 1.97 26.16 2.55
CA PHE A 142 3.24 25.44 2.61
C PHE A 142 3.06 23.95 2.31
N GLU A 143 4.08 23.35 1.69
CA GLU A 143 4.05 21.93 1.31
C GLU A 143 4.22 20.98 2.51
N LYS A 144 4.93 21.44 3.54
CA LYS A 144 5.25 20.65 4.74
C LYS A 144 4.96 21.47 5.98
N SER A 145 4.52 20.81 7.05
CA SER A 145 4.29 21.43 8.37
C SER A 145 5.55 22.07 8.94
N ASP A 146 6.74 21.49 8.71
CA ASP A 146 8.01 22.07 9.15
C ASP A 146 8.32 23.43 8.50
N ASN A 147 7.97 23.58 7.22
CA ASN A 147 8.15 24.85 6.51
C ASN A 147 7.19 25.92 7.05
N LEU A 148 5.94 25.54 7.35
CA LEU A 148 4.96 26.42 8.00
C LEU A 148 5.48 26.84 9.39
N ARG A 149 5.96 25.90 10.20
CA ARG A 149 6.51 26.17 11.53
C ARG A 149 7.71 27.13 11.48
N CYS A 150 8.64 26.89 10.55
CA CYS A 150 9.79 27.78 10.36
C CYS A 150 9.35 29.18 9.92
N HIS A 151 8.33 29.28 9.07
CA HIS A 151 7.74 30.56 8.68
C HIS A 151 7.07 31.27 9.85
N GLN A 152 6.26 30.57 10.66
CA GLN A 152 5.60 31.14 11.83
C GLN A 152 6.63 31.70 12.82
N LEU A 153 7.68 30.94 13.15
CA LEU A 153 8.72 31.39 14.08
C LEU A 153 9.52 32.62 13.58
N LYS A 154 9.74 32.73 12.27
CA LYS A 154 10.55 33.82 11.69
C LYS A 154 9.75 35.07 11.33
N SER A 155 8.50 34.88 10.90
CA SER A 155 7.65 35.96 10.38
C SER A 155 6.57 36.40 11.37
N HIS A 156 6.30 35.59 12.41
CA HIS A 156 5.32 35.84 13.45
C HIS A 156 5.89 35.45 14.85
N PRO A 157 7.00 36.08 15.28
CA PRO A 157 7.71 35.71 16.50
C PRO A 157 6.91 35.95 17.79
N ASP A 158 5.88 36.80 17.73
CA ASP A 158 5.11 37.25 18.90
C ASP A 158 3.92 36.35 19.27
N ARG A 159 3.80 35.16 18.66
CA ARG A 159 2.72 34.22 18.99
C ARG A 159 3.25 33.00 19.74
N GLU A 160 2.87 32.90 21.01
CA GLU A 160 3.03 31.70 21.83
C GLU A 160 2.27 30.51 21.20
N PRO A 161 2.87 29.31 21.11
CA PRO A 161 2.15 28.11 20.70
C PRO A 161 1.13 27.70 21.77
N GLY A 162 -0.14 27.63 21.40
CA GLY A 162 -1.20 26.95 22.18
C GLY A 162 -1.22 25.46 21.93
#